data_AF-A0A965YK20-F1
#
_entry.id   AF-A0A965YK20-F1
#
_cell.length_a   1.000
_cell.length_b   1.000
_cell.length_c   1.000
_cell.angle_alpha   90.00
_cell.angle_beta   90.00
_cell.angle_gamma   90.00
#
_symmetry.space_group_name_H-M   'P 1'
#
loop_
_entity.id
_entity.type
_entity.pdbx_description
1 polymer ?
#
loop_
_entity_poly.entity_id
_entity_poly.type
_entity_poly.pdbx_seq_one_letter_code
_entity_poly.pdbx_strand_id
1 'polypeptide(L)' 'MKTNYDELIPRGVIFNLKEIEEMNIIKIDMAKKLISKNEIEVVKIGTKLHISRSELIRYLEANTISPIN' A
#
# COMPACT_ATOMS: atom_id res chain seq x y z
N MET A 1 -1.92 8.95 18.70
CA MET A 1 -2.25 9.89 17.59
C MET A 1 -2.71 9.05 16.42
N LYS A 2 -3.85 9.34 15.77
CA LYS A 2 -4.33 8.55 14.63
C LYS A 2 -3.70 9.09 13.34
N THR A 3 -3.01 8.24 12.58
CA THR A 3 -2.40 8.63 11.29
C THR A 3 -3.49 9.09 10.33
N ASN A 4 -3.31 10.25 9.71
CA ASN A 4 -4.25 10.78 8.71
C ASN A 4 -3.86 10.34 7.29
N TYR A 5 -4.37 9.19 6.84
CA TYR A 5 -4.07 8.66 5.50
C TYR A 5 -4.65 9.48 4.34
N ASP A 6 -5.59 10.41 4.61
CA ASP A 6 -6.10 11.33 3.59
C ASP A 6 -5.05 12.37 3.16
N GLU A 7 -4.08 12.67 4.01
CA GLU A 7 -2.95 13.55 3.68
C GLU A 7 -1.81 12.80 2.99
N LEU A 8 -1.68 11.49 3.24
CA LEU A 8 -0.54 10.68 2.80
C LEU A 8 -0.81 9.94 1.49
N ILE A 9 -2.07 9.57 1.23
CA ILE A 9 -2.46 8.75 0.09
C ILE A 9 -3.56 9.49 -0.67
N PRO A 10 -3.38 9.79 -1.97
CA PRO A 10 -4.39 10.41 -2.81
C PRO A 10 -5.75 9.72 -2.68
N ARG A 11 -6.84 10.47 -2.90
CA ARG A 11 -8.23 9.95 -2.84
C ARG A 11 -8.62 9.07 -4.04
N GLY A 12 -7.66 8.33 -4.60
CA GLY A 12 -7.89 7.28 -5.59
C GLY A 12 -8.42 5.99 -4.96
N VAL A 13 -9.03 5.13 -5.78
CA VAL A 13 -9.60 3.85 -5.32
C VAL A 13 -8.56 2.73 -5.38
N ILE A 14 -7.76 2.69 -6.45
CA ILE A 14 -6.73 1.68 -6.73
C ILE A 14 -5.49 2.37 -7.31
N PHE A 15 -4.32 1.80 -7.03
CA PHE A 15 -3.04 2.29 -7.52
C PHE A 15 -2.22 1.13 -8.06
N ASN A 16 -1.56 1.31 -9.20
CA ASN A 16 -0.60 0.35 -9.70
C ASN A 16 0.73 0.46 -8.95
N LEU A 17 1.58 -0.57 -9.05
CA LEU A 17 2.84 -0.61 -8.28
C LEU A 17 3.80 0.56 -8.57
N LYS A 18 3.76 1.15 -9.78
CA LYS A 18 4.58 2.31 -10.14
C LYS A 18 4.11 3.56 -9.43
N GLU A 19 2.80 3.80 -9.39
CA GLU A 19 2.20 4.92 -8.64
C GLU A 19 2.51 4.81 -7.14
N ILE A 20 2.45 3.60 -6.57
CA ILE A 20 2.76 3.37 -5.15
C ILE A 20 4.23 3.67 -4.82
N GLU A 21 5.14 3.32 -5.73
CA GLU A 21 6.55 3.64 -5.60
C GLU A 21 6.83 5.15 -5.78
N GLU A 22 6.14 5.81 -6.72
CA GLU A 22 6.22 7.26 -6.94
C GLU A 22 5.71 8.05 -5.71
N MET A 23 4.73 7.51 -4.98
CA MET A 23 4.27 8.04 -3.69
C MET A 23 5.25 7.78 -2.54
N ASN A 24 6.37 7.09 -2.77
CA ASN A 24 7.35 6.68 -1.76
C ASN A 24 6.76 5.82 -0.61
N ILE A 25 5.71 5.03 -0.90
CA ILE A 25 5.05 4.20 0.11
C ILE A 25 5.69 2.81 0.18
N ILE A 26 5.76 2.09 -0.96
CA ILE A 26 6.39 0.77 -1.07
C ILE A 26 7.15 0.69 -2.40
N LYS A 27 8.41 0.25 -2.36
CA LYS A 27 9.19 -0.04 -3.57
C LYS A 27 8.64 -1.24 -4.33
N ILE A 28 8.72 -1.24 -5.66
CA ILE A 28 8.10 -2.30 -6.49
C ILE A 28 8.64 -3.70 -6.13
N ASP A 29 9.94 -3.82 -5.84
CA ASP A 29 10.57 -5.09 -5.47
C ASP A 29 10.03 -5.63 -4.14
N MET A 30 9.80 -4.74 -3.16
CA MET A 30 9.17 -5.07 -1.89
C MET A 30 7.70 -5.44 -2.08
N ALA A 31 6.94 -4.67 -2.86
CA ALA A 31 5.55 -5.00 -3.16
C ALA A 31 5.42 -6.41 -3.77
N LYS A 32 6.29 -6.78 -4.71
CA LYS A 32 6.31 -8.14 -5.29
C LYS A 32 6.60 -9.22 -4.24
N LYS A 33 7.50 -8.97 -3.30
CA LYS A 33 7.80 -9.91 -2.19
C LYS A 33 6.57 -10.08 -1.29
N LEU A 34 5.92 -8.99 -0.89
CA LEU A 34 4.69 -9.01 -0.08
C LEU A 34 3.58 -9.81 -0.79
N ILE A 35 3.38 -9.56 -2.09
CA ILE A 35 2.39 -10.28 -2.91
C ILE A 35 2.69 -11.78 -2.93
N SER A 36 3.96 -12.15 -3.14
CA SER A 36 4.36 -13.57 -3.19
C SER A 36 4.16 -14.31 -1.87
N LYS A 37 4.14 -13.58 -0.75
CA LYS A 37 3.89 -14.09 0.60
C LYS A 37 2.43 -14.01 1.04
N ASN A 38 1.53 -13.50 0.18
CA ASN A 38 0.14 -13.18 0.51
C ASN A 38 0.00 -12.19 1.69
N GLU A 39 0.98 -11.30 1.86
CA GLU A 39 0.95 -10.27 2.91
C GLU A 39 0.21 -8.99 2.46
N ILE A 40 0.00 -8.84 1.15
CA ILE A 40 -0.77 -7.75 0.55
C ILE A 40 -1.66 -8.26 -0.59
N GLU A 41 -2.92 -7.85 -0.58
CA GLU A 41 -3.88 -8.21 -1.62
C GLU A 41 -3.71 -7.34 -2.87
N VAL A 42 -3.87 -7.94 -4.05
CA VAL A 42 -3.77 -7.25 -5.34
C VAL A 42 -4.89 -7.63 -6.28
N VAL A 43 -5.26 -6.68 -7.14
CA VAL A 43 -6.14 -6.89 -8.29
C VAL A 43 -5.32 -6.79 -9.57
N LYS A 44 -5.43 -7.79 -10.44
CA LYS A 44 -4.83 -7.74 -11.77
C LYS A 44 -5.79 -7.05 -12.74
N ILE A 45 -5.34 -5.97 -13.37
CA ILE A 45 -6.10 -5.24 -14.40
C ILE A 45 -5.21 -5.16 -15.64
N GLY A 46 -5.62 -5.86 -16.71
CA GLY A 46 -4.78 -6.09 -17.87
C GLY A 46 -3.47 -6.80 -17.48
N THR A 47 -2.34 -6.18 -17.79
CA THR A 47 -1.00 -6.71 -17.49
C THR A 47 -0.40 -6.20 -16.18
N LYS A 48 -1.09 -5.27 -15.48
CA LYS A 48 -0.58 -4.60 -14.28
C LYS A 48 -1.28 -5.10 -13.01
N LEU A 49 -0.54 -5.09 -11.91
CA LEU A 49 -1.05 -5.33 -10.57
C LEU A 49 -1.39 -4.00 -9.89
N HIS A 50 -2.53 -3.98 -9.21
CA HIS A 50 -3.04 -2.82 -8.49
C HIS A 50 -3.34 -3.21 -7.04
N ILE A 51 -3.20 -2.24 -6.14
CA ILE A 51 -3.54 -2.37 -4.73
C ILE A 51 -4.63 -1.33 -4.45
N SER A 52 -5.67 -1.73 -3.73
CA SER A 52 -6.73 -0.80 -3.32
C SER A 52 -6.22 0.15 -2.24
N ARG A 53 -6.77 1.36 -2.17
CA ARG A 53 -6.40 2.32 -1.13
C ARG A 53 -6.63 1.75 0.28
N SER A 54 -7.74 1.03 0.48
CA SER A 54 -8.06 0.39 1.76
C SER A 54 -7.03 -0.66 2.14
N GLU A 55 -6.57 -1.47 1.19
CA GLU A 55 -5.55 -2.49 1.44
C GLU A 55 -4.19 -1.85 1.76
N LEU A 56 -3.83 -0.77 1.07
CA LEU A 56 -2.61 -0.03 1.36
C LEU A 56 -2.63 0.57 2.77
N ILE A 57 -3.77 1.13 3.19
CA ILE A 57 -3.98 1.63 4.56
C ILE A 57 -3.85 0.49 5.58
N ARG A 58 -4.55 -0.63 5.36
CA ARG A 58 -4.47 -1.81 6.23
C ARG A 58 -3.04 -2.29 6.40
N TYR A 59 -2.29 -2.38 5.30
CA TYR A 59 -0.87 -2.77 5.34
C TYR A 59 -0.04 -1.78 6.17
N LEU A 60 -0.21 -0.47 5.97
CA LEU A 60 0.55 0.54 6.72
C LEU A 60 0.21 0.50 8.20
N GLU A 61 -1.06 0.37 8.57
CA GLU A 61 -1.49 0.25 9.97
C GLU A 61 -0.88 -0.99 10.63
N ALA A 62 -0.92 -2.15 9.96
CA ALA A 62 -0.35 -3.40 10.48
C ALA A 62 1.18 -3.35 10.65
N ASN A 63 1.87 -2.50 9.89
CA ASN A 63 3.32 -2.34 9.92
C ASN A 63 3.79 -1.06 10.63
N THR A 64 2.90 -0.31 11.26
CA THR A 64 3.25 0.87 12.07
C THR A 64 3.39 0.48 13.53
N ILE A 65 4.57 0.69 14.10
CA ILE A 65 4.80 0.54 15.54
C ILE A 65 4.23 1.78 16.23
N SER A 66 3.24 1.58 17.12
CA SER A 66 2.72 2.67 17.94
C SER A 66 3.81 3.22 18.85
N PRO A 67 3.93 4.55 19.03
CA PRO A 67 4.80 5.11 20.05
C PRO A 67 4.44 4.47 21.39
N ILE A 68 5.42 3.84 22.03
CA ILE A 68 5.28 3.35 23.40
C ILE A 68 5.09 4.61 24.26
N ASN A 69 3.97 4.70 24.97
CA ASN A 69 3.74 5.74 25.98
C ASN A 69 4.66 5.52 27.18
#